data_AF-A0A940ULR0-F1
#
_entry.id   AF-A0A940ULR0-F1
#
_cell.length_a   1.000
_cell.length_b   1.000
_cell.length_c   1.000
_cell.angle_alpha   90.00
_cell.angle_beta   90.00
_cell.angle_gamma   90.00
#
_symmetry.space_group_name_H-M   'P 1'
#
loop_
_entity.id
_entity.type
_entity.pdbx_description
1 polymer ?
#
loop_
_entity_poly.entity_id
_entity_poly.type
_entity_poly.pdbx_seq_one_letter_code
_entity_poly.pdbx_strand_id
1 'polypeptide(L)'
;MVHYEYHKPQTIKEAIDLMASYGEEAAYVAGGTDVMVLIGQKKLAPRALISLRNVKDLKRKDGAVIGAGVTHRELQKDAFIQEHCSALHDAVCNLGSTQIRNVATIGGNICTAAPSADTACPLLVLDARAVLMGRMGEREIPIDDFFVGPGKTVLAKGEILKEFRIPQFGVNTGSTYIKHTRRAAMDLPIIGVAAMITLDRNDVKCRDVLCTTEPISRLMGYFEDEKLKCEDVRIAMGVVAPRPIRAKKAEAALKGKVLSEKLIAEVAEIAESEASPRDSVRGEAWYRREMIKVLVRRAIMKAIERVLRPGEVVYPERLW
;
A
#
# COMPACT_ATOMS: atom_id res chain seq x y z
N MET A 1 1.36 -35.32 -7.38
CA MET A 1 2.29 -34.19 -7.16
C MET A 1 2.34 -33.42 -8.48
N VAL A 2 2.32 -32.08 -8.48
CA VAL A 2 2.51 -31.31 -9.73
C VAL A 2 4.00 -31.36 -10.05
N HIS A 3 4.36 -31.85 -11.23
CA HIS A 3 5.75 -31.91 -11.70
C HIS A 3 6.06 -30.68 -12.55
N TYR A 4 7.21 -30.05 -12.30
CA TYR A 4 7.69 -28.88 -13.05
C TYR A 4 9.22 -28.87 -13.10
N GLU A 5 9.75 -28.29 -14.17
CA GLU A 5 11.15 -27.91 -14.28
C GLU A 5 11.37 -26.60 -13.52
N TYR A 6 12.45 -26.52 -12.74
CA TYR A 6 12.74 -25.34 -11.93
C TYR A 6 13.95 -24.58 -12.48
N HIS A 7 13.72 -23.33 -12.89
CA HIS A 7 14.73 -22.48 -13.51
C HIS A 7 15.19 -21.37 -12.55
N LYS A 8 16.48 -21.02 -12.61
CA LYS A 8 17.11 -20.03 -11.72
C LYS A 8 17.90 -18.96 -12.51
N PRO A 9 17.24 -18.17 -13.37
CA PRO A 9 17.90 -17.11 -14.13
C PRO A 9 18.60 -16.11 -13.21
N GLN A 10 19.66 -15.49 -13.73
CA GLN A 10 20.44 -14.46 -13.04
C GLN A 10 20.04 -13.05 -13.45
N THR A 11 19.39 -12.90 -14.63
CA THR A 11 18.99 -11.61 -15.19
C THR A 11 17.49 -11.57 -15.51
N ILE A 12 16.92 -10.35 -15.60
CA ILE A 12 15.53 -10.18 -16.02
C ILE A 12 15.34 -10.71 -17.44
N LYS A 13 16.31 -10.46 -18.33
CA LYS A 13 16.27 -10.92 -19.72
C LYS A 13 16.16 -12.45 -19.81
N GLU A 14 17.03 -13.18 -19.10
CA GLU A 14 16.96 -14.65 -19.07
C GLU A 14 15.60 -15.16 -18.56
N ALA A 15 15.03 -14.51 -17.54
CA ALA A 15 13.71 -14.89 -17.01
C ALA A 15 12.58 -14.65 -18.02
N ILE A 16 12.65 -13.58 -18.80
CA ILE A 16 11.71 -13.28 -19.89
C ILE A 16 11.87 -14.27 -21.04
N ASP A 17 13.12 -14.59 -21.42
CA ASP A 17 13.42 -15.54 -22.50
C ASP A 17 12.93 -16.95 -22.15
N LEU A 18 13.12 -17.39 -20.90
CA LEU A 18 12.54 -18.64 -20.39
C LEU A 18 11.01 -18.62 -20.40
N MET A 19 10.39 -17.54 -19.94
CA MET A 19 8.92 -17.44 -19.97
C MET A 19 8.39 -17.49 -21.40
N ALA A 20 9.10 -16.89 -22.35
CA ALA A 20 8.75 -16.95 -23.77
C ALA A 20 8.89 -18.36 -24.36
N SER A 21 9.90 -19.15 -23.94
CA SER A 21 10.12 -20.50 -24.47
C SER A 21 9.08 -21.51 -24.00
N TYR A 22 8.59 -21.40 -22.76
CA TYR A 22 7.56 -22.27 -22.21
C TYR A 22 6.12 -21.75 -22.43
N GLY A 23 5.93 -20.46 -22.71
CA GLY A 23 4.62 -19.88 -23.00
C GLY A 23 3.66 -19.92 -21.81
N GLU A 24 2.39 -20.32 -22.04
CA GLU A 24 1.37 -20.42 -20.97
C GLU A 24 1.66 -21.52 -19.95
N GLU A 25 2.61 -22.41 -20.24
CA GLU A 25 2.99 -23.50 -19.35
C GLU A 25 4.05 -23.09 -18.32
N ALA A 26 4.48 -21.82 -18.30
CA ALA A 26 5.40 -21.31 -17.30
C ALA A 26 4.74 -20.38 -16.29
N ALA A 27 5.30 -20.35 -15.09
CA ALA A 27 4.94 -19.38 -14.06
C ALA A 27 6.19 -18.78 -13.42
N TYR A 28 6.15 -17.49 -13.13
CA TYR A 28 7.17 -16.85 -12.29
C TYR A 28 6.95 -17.18 -10.82
N VAL A 29 8.04 -17.31 -10.07
CA VAL A 29 8.01 -17.41 -8.62
C VAL A 29 9.05 -16.49 -7.97
N ALA A 30 8.58 -15.58 -7.11
CA ALA A 30 9.43 -14.77 -6.25
C ALA A 30 9.52 -15.42 -4.85
N GLY A 31 8.80 -14.88 -3.87
CA GLY A 31 8.75 -15.42 -2.51
C GLY A 31 7.98 -16.74 -2.34
N GLY A 32 7.17 -17.11 -3.33
CA GLY A 32 6.43 -18.38 -3.35
C GLY A 32 5.24 -18.49 -2.41
N THR A 33 4.95 -17.48 -1.58
CA THR A 33 3.90 -17.54 -0.54
C THR A 33 2.48 -17.66 -1.09
N ASP A 34 2.26 -17.28 -2.35
CA ASP A 34 1.00 -17.47 -3.07
C ASP A 34 1.11 -18.58 -4.11
N VAL A 35 2.12 -18.52 -4.97
CA VAL A 35 2.34 -19.48 -6.06
C VAL A 35 2.43 -20.93 -5.55
N MET A 36 3.19 -21.18 -4.48
CA MET A 36 3.34 -22.54 -3.95
C MET A 36 2.06 -23.06 -3.30
N VAL A 37 1.24 -22.16 -2.73
CA VAL A 37 -0.08 -22.51 -2.20
C VAL A 37 -1.03 -22.90 -3.34
N LEU A 38 -1.03 -22.15 -4.44
CA LEU A 38 -1.83 -22.47 -5.62
C LEU A 38 -1.43 -23.80 -6.26
N ILE A 39 -0.12 -24.09 -6.34
CA ILE A 39 0.40 -25.39 -6.80
C ILE A 39 -0.04 -26.52 -5.86
N GLY A 40 0.10 -26.32 -4.54
CA GLY A 40 -0.35 -27.30 -3.54
C GLY A 40 -1.85 -27.59 -3.60
N GLN A 41 -2.66 -26.58 -3.91
CA GLN A 41 -4.10 -26.70 -4.14
C GLN A 41 -4.47 -27.21 -5.54
N LYS A 42 -3.49 -27.50 -6.41
CA LYS A 42 -3.66 -27.88 -7.82
C LYS A 42 -4.42 -26.85 -8.67
N LYS A 43 -4.43 -25.58 -8.24
CA LYS A 43 -5.02 -24.45 -8.98
C LYS A 43 -4.05 -23.85 -10.01
N LEU A 44 -2.77 -24.18 -9.89
CA LEU A 44 -1.71 -23.82 -10.83
C LEU A 44 -0.85 -25.05 -11.07
N ALA A 45 -0.62 -25.41 -12.33
CA ALA A 45 0.16 -26.58 -12.71
C ALA A 45 1.09 -26.27 -13.89
N PRO A 46 2.14 -25.46 -13.67
CA PRO A 46 3.05 -25.08 -14.75
C PRO A 46 3.98 -26.25 -15.09
N ARG A 47 4.41 -26.36 -16.34
CA ARG A 47 5.53 -27.23 -16.76
C ARG A 47 6.87 -26.64 -16.32
N ALA A 48 6.99 -25.31 -16.26
CA ALA A 48 8.20 -24.62 -15.82
C ALA A 48 7.92 -23.57 -14.74
N LEU A 49 8.70 -23.61 -13.67
CA LEU A 49 8.66 -22.63 -12.59
C LEU A 49 9.94 -21.81 -12.61
N ILE A 50 9.84 -20.53 -12.96
CA ILE A 50 10.98 -19.63 -13.18
C ILE A 50 11.19 -18.77 -11.95
N SER A 51 12.27 -19.02 -11.22
CA SER A 51 12.56 -18.30 -9.99
C SER A 51 13.21 -16.95 -10.24
N LEU A 52 12.58 -15.90 -9.71
CA LEU A 52 13.07 -14.53 -9.73
C LEU A 52 14.02 -14.22 -8.56
N ARG A 53 14.24 -15.19 -7.65
CA ARG A 53 15.00 -14.98 -6.40
C ARG A 53 16.47 -14.60 -6.64
N ASN A 54 17.05 -15.04 -7.75
CA ASN A 54 18.46 -14.80 -8.08
C ASN A 54 18.68 -13.61 -9.02
N VAL A 55 17.61 -12.97 -9.50
CA VAL A 55 17.71 -11.81 -10.37
C VAL A 55 18.04 -10.57 -9.52
N LYS A 56 19.31 -10.13 -9.59
CA LYS A 56 19.84 -9.07 -8.72
C LYS A 56 19.14 -7.73 -8.91
N ASP A 57 18.77 -7.41 -10.15
CA ASP A 57 18.11 -6.14 -10.50
C ASP A 57 16.78 -5.95 -9.77
N LEU A 58 16.07 -7.04 -9.45
CA LEU A 58 14.81 -6.98 -8.71
C LEU A 58 15.01 -6.69 -7.22
N LYS A 59 16.23 -6.71 -6.70
CA LYS A 59 16.54 -6.46 -5.29
C LYS A 59 17.11 -5.07 -5.02
N ARG A 60 17.13 -4.20 -6.04
CA ARG A 60 17.60 -2.82 -5.87
C ARG A 60 16.80 -2.13 -4.77
N LYS A 61 17.48 -1.38 -3.90
CA LYS A 61 16.84 -0.54 -2.88
C LYS A 61 17.69 0.70 -2.72
N ASP A 62 17.15 1.85 -3.13
CA ASP A 62 17.87 3.11 -3.24
C ASP A 62 16.89 4.25 -2.96
N GLY A 63 16.76 4.59 -1.68
CA GLY A 63 15.77 5.54 -1.17
C GLY A 63 14.36 5.23 -1.67
N ALA A 64 13.84 6.10 -2.55
CA ALA A 64 12.49 6.01 -3.09
C ALA A 64 12.33 4.97 -4.24
N VAL A 65 13.41 4.29 -4.65
CA VAL A 65 13.39 3.20 -5.62
C VAL A 65 13.42 1.85 -4.89
N ILE A 66 12.36 1.06 -5.07
CA ILE A 66 12.15 -0.23 -4.41
C ILE A 66 12.01 -1.34 -5.45
N GLY A 67 12.97 -2.24 -5.51
CA GLY A 67 12.93 -3.42 -6.37
C GLY A 67 11.78 -4.35 -6.02
N ALA A 68 11.14 -4.92 -7.04
CA ALA A 68 9.98 -5.79 -6.88
C ALA A 68 10.29 -7.10 -6.10
N GLY A 69 11.54 -7.53 -6.11
CA GLY A 69 12.06 -8.67 -5.38
C GLY A 69 12.50 -8.39 -3.94
N VAL A 70 12.41 -7.13 -3.47
CA VAL A 70 12.67 -6.79 -2.06
C VAL A 70 11.61 -7.42 -1.17
N THR A 71 12.04 -8.10 -0.11
CA THR A 71 11.14 -8.75 0.84
C THR A 71 10.45 -7.75 1.75
N HIS A 72 9.26 -8.10 2.25
CA HIS A 72 8.59 -7.25 3.25
C HIS A 72 9.43 -7.07 4.53
N ARG A 73 10.30 -8.04 4.89
CA ARG A 73 11.21 -7.88 6.02
C ARG A 73 12.31 -6.86 5.76
N GLU A 74 12.85 -6.82 4.55
CA GLU A 74 13.83 -5.82 4.16
C GLU A 74 13.23 -4.41 4.18
N LEU A 75 11.99 -4.25 3.72
CA LEU A 75 11.25 -2.99 3.83
C LEU A 75 10.97 -2.59 5.28
N GLN A 76 10.59 -3.55 6.12
CA GLN A 76 10.33 -3.31 7.54
C GLN A 76 11.58 -2.77 8.26
N LYS A 77 12.76 -3.21 7.86
CA LYS A 77 14.04 -2.83 8.47
C LYS A 77 14.72 -1.62 7.81
N ASP A 78 14.13 -1.08 6.74
CA ASP A 78 14.75 0.00 5.99
C ASP A 78 14.50 1.37 6.64
N ALA A 79 15.57 2.12 6.89
CA ALA A 79 15.51 3.42 7.54
C ALA A 79 14.76 4.45 6.68
N PHE A 80 14.99 4.48 5.37
CA PHE A 80 14.31 5.40 4.46
C PHE A 80 12.79 5.10 4.44
N ILE A 81 12.39 3.83 4.44
CA ILE A 81 10.97 3.45 4.48
C ILE A 81 10.33 3.83 5.82
N GLN A 82 11.03 3.64 6.94
CA GLN A 82 10.56 4.03 8.27
C GLN A 82 10.34 5.54 8.37
N GLU A 83 11.25 6.33 7.81
CA GLU A 83 11.24 7.78 7.91
C GLU A 83 10.30 8.45 6.90
N HIS A 84 10.35 8.04 5.63
CA HIS A 84 9.71 8.75 4.52
C HIS A 84 8.51 8.01 3.90
N CYS A 85 8.32 6.72 4.19
CA CYS A 85 7.23 5.91 3.62
C CYS A 85 6.41 5.23 4.72
N SER A 86 6.00 6.00 5.72
CA SER A 86 5.41 5.50 6.96
C SER A 86 4.10 4.70 6.77
N ALA A 87 3.30 4.96 5.73
CA ALA A 87 2.18 4.09 5.33
C ALA A 87 2.64 2.69 4.86
N LEU A 88 3.72 2.63 4.09
CA LEU A 88 4.29 1.36 3.64
C LEU A 88 4.92 0.61 4.80
N HIS A 89 5.59 1.31 5.71
CA HIS A 89 6.12 0.75 6.95
C HIS A 89 5.01 0.15 7.84
N ASP A 90 3.90 0.87 8.03
CA ASP A 90 2.71 0.37 8.76
C ASP A 90 2.19 -0.95 8.15
N ALA A 91 2.09 -1.01 6.83
CA ALA A 91 1.62 -2.19 6.12
C ALA A 91 2.55 -3.39 6.31
N VAL A 92 3.85 -3.23 6.09
CA VAL A 92 4.80 -4.35 6.21
C VAL A 92 4.98 -4.79 7.66
N CYS A 93 4.78 -3.94 8.67
CA CYS A 93 4.78 -4.37 10.07
C CYS A 93 3.63 -5.33 10.40
N ASN A 94 2.47 -5.17 9.75
CA ASN A 94 1.25 -5.92 10.02
C ASN A 94 0.93 -6.99 8.95
N LEU A 95 1.85 -7.21 8.00
CA LEU A 95 1.70 -8.17 6.92
C LEU A 95 2.09 -9.57 7.37
N GLY A 96 1.13 -10.50 7.40
CA GLY A 96 1.39 -11.92 7.68
C GLY A 96 2.16 -12.17 8.98
N SER A 97 2.96 -13.23 8.98
CA SER A 97 3.93 -13.53 10.05
C SER A 97 5.34 -13.09 9.64
N THR A 98 6.26 -13.08 10.60
CA THR A 98 7.69 -12.84 10.32
C THR A 98 8.25 -13.81 9.28
N GLN A 99 7.81 -15.07 9.30
CA GLN A 99 8.20 -16.11 8.35
C GLN A 99 7.77 -15.74 6.93
N ILE A 100 6.52 -15.28 6.77
CA ILE A 100 6.01 -14.80 5.48
C ILE A 100 6.83 -13.58 5.03
N ARG A 101 7.05 -12.59 5.90
CA ARG A 101 7.80 -11.37 5.54
C ARG A 101 9.24 -11.61 5.13
N ASN A 102 9.89 -12.66 5.64
CA ASN A 102 11.26 -13.01 5.28
C ASN A 102 11.40 -13.56 3.85
N VAL A 103 10.31 -13.96 3.20
CA VAL A 103 10.35 -14.55 1.85
C VAL A 103 9.43 -13.84 0.86
N ALA A 104 8.26 -13.36 1.29
CA ALA A 104 7.33 -12.63 0.45
C ALA A 104 7.90 -11.27 0.05
N THR A 105 7.77 -10.97 -1.24
CA THR A 105 8.30 -9.77 -1.89
C THR A 105 7.19 -8.77 -2.17
N ILE A 106 7.50 -7.47 -2.15
CA ILE A 106 6.53 -6.42 -2.47
C ILE A 106 5.96 -6.56 -3.89
N GLY A 107 6.78 -6.91 -4.88
CA GLY A 107 6.33 -7.16 -6.24
C GLY A 107 5.37 -8.34 -6.32
N GLY A 108 5.69 -9.46 -5.65
CA GLY A 108 4.78 -10.59 -5.52
C GLY A 108 3.43 -10.22 -4.90
N ASN A 109 3.40 -9.41 -3.84
CA ASN A 109 2.15 -8.95 -3.22
C ASN A 109 1.27 -8.16 -4.20
N ILE A 110 1.89 -7.30 -5.01
CA ILE A 110 1.21 -6.44 -5.98
C ILE A 110 0.80 -7.20 -7.24
N CYS A 111 1.65 -8.07 -7.77
CA CYS A 111 1.37 -8.90 -8.95
C CYS A 111 0.25 -9.91 -8.72
N THR A 112 0.09 -10.41 -7.48
CA THR A 112 -1.09 -11.23 -7.13
C THR A 112 -2.39 -10.45 -7.26
N ALA A 113 -2.36 -9.11 -7.18
CA ALA A 113 -3.54 -8.24 -7.32
C ALA A 113 -4.73 -8.64 -6.45
N ALA A 114 -4.43 -9.15 -5.24
CA ALA A 114 -5.47 -9.42 -4.27
C ALA A 114 -6.11 -8.10 -3.82
N PRO A 115 -7.44 -7.98 -3.76
CA PRO A 115 -8.10 -6.78 -3.22
C PRO A 115 -7.69 -6.46 -1.78
N SER A 116 -7.13 -7.45 -1.07
CA SER A 116 -6.63 -7.39 0.30
C SER A 116 -5.10 -7.26 0.40
N ALA A 117 -4.40 -6.92 -0.70
CA ALA A 117 -2.95 -6.75 -0.70
C ALA A 117 -2.55 -5.58 0.20
N ASP A 118 -1.85 -5.89 1.30
CA ASP A 118 -1.52 -4.92 2.36
C ASP A 118 -0.67 -3.75 1.84
N THR A 119 0.20 -3.96 0.84
CA THR A 119 1.07 -2.88 0.32
C THR A 119 0.44 -2.07 -0.82
N ALA A 120 -0.73 -2.45 -1.33
CA ALA A 120 -1.36 -1.76 -2.45
C ALA A 120 -1.87 -0.36 -2.08
N CYS A 121 -2.61 -0.23 -0.98
CA CYS A 121 -3.11 1.09 -0.53
C CYS A 121 -1.98 2.06 -0.15
N PRO A 122 -0.93 1.64 0.58
CA PRO A 122 0.25 2.46 0.79
C PRO A 122 0.90 2.97 -0.50
N LEU A 123 1.12 2.08 -1.49
CA LEU A 123 1.71 2.50 -2.76
C LEU A 123 0.81 3.48 -3.53
N LEU A 124 -0.51 3.34 -3.44
CA LEU A 124 -1.48 4.28 -4.03
C LEU A 124 -1.39 5.68 -3.42
N VAL A 125 -1.34 5.81 -2.09
CA VAL A 125 -1.23 7.14 -1.44
C VAL A 125 0.18 7.72 -1.56
N LEU A 126 1.20 6.88 -1.74
CA LEU A 126 2.55 7.31 -2.06
C LEU A 126 2.73 7.60 -3.57
N ASP A 127 1.67 7.48 -4.38
CA ASP A 127 1.70 7.75 -5.84
C ASP A 127 2.87 7.07 -6.55
N ALA A 128 3.11 5.82 -6.15
CA ALA A 128 4.19 5.02 -6.69
C ALA A 128 3.96 4.74 -8.19
N ARG A 129 5.05 4.68 -8.94
CA ARG A 129 5.06 4.28 -10.35
C ARG A 129 5.70 2.91 -10.46
N ALA A 130 5.01 1.98 -11.13
CA ALA A 130 5.46 0.62 -11.36
C ALA A 130 6.24 0.55 -12.68
N VAL A 131 7.47 0.06 -12.61
CA VAL A 131 8.35 -0.13 -13.76
C VAL A 131 8.25 -1.59 -14.21
N LEU A 132 7.82 -1.81 -15.44
CA LEU A 132 7.60 -3.12 -16.03
C LEU A 132 8.66 -3.38 -17.09
N MET A 133 9.18 -4.60 -17.13
CA MET A 133 10.15 -5.04 -18.14
C MET A 133 9.55 -6.16 -18.97
N GLY A 134 9.51 -5.97 -20.28
CA GLY A 134 9.09 -6.99 -21.26
C GLY A 134 10.15 -7.18 -22.35
N ARG A 135 9.84 -8.01 -23.35
CA ARG A 135 10.73 -8.21 -24.51
C ARG A 135 10.97 -6.94 -25.32
N MET A 136 10.01 -6.02 -25.30
CA MET A 136 10.07 -4.74 -26.02
C MET A 136 10.75 -3.63 -25.23
N GLY A 137 11.24 -3.92 -24.02
CA GLY A 137 11.93 -2.96 -23.15
C GLY A 137 11.15 -2.59 -21.88
N GLU A 138 11.54 -1.46 -21.30
CA GLU A 138 10.98 -0.94 -20.05
C GLU A 138 9.81 0.00 -20.33
N ARG A 139 8.74 -0.10 -19.53
CA ARG A 139 7.67 0.89 -19.49
C ARG A 139 7.27 1.18 -18.06
N GLU A 140 6.78 2.38 -17.83
CA GLU A 140 6.41 2.86 -16.50
C GLU A 140 4.94 3.28 -16.47
N ILE A 141 4.22 2.89 -15.41
CA ILE A 141 2.81 3.21 -15.24
C ILE A 141 2.52 3.65 -13.79
N PRO A 142 1.52 4.53 -13.56
CA PRO A 142 1.01 4.78 -12.22
C PRO A 142 0.49 3.49 -11.57
N ILE A 143 0.72 3.32 -10.27
CA ILE A 143 0.23 2.13 -9.55
C ILE A 143 -1.31 2.05 -9.52
N ASP A 144 -2.01 3.18 -9.64
CA ASP A 144 -3.48 3.24 -9.76
C ASP A 144 -3.99 2.51 -11.03
N ASP A 145 -3.19 2.54 -12.10
CA ASP A 145 -3.49 1.90 -13.39
C ASP A 145 -2.98 0.45 -13.48
N PHE A 146 -2.24 -0.02 -12.46
CA PHE A 146 -1.68 -1.37 -12.46
C PHE A 146 -2.77 -2.45 -12.26
N PHE A 147 -3.80 -2.14 -11.47
CA PHE A 147 -4.87 -3.09 -11.11
C PHE A 147 -6.07 -2.96 -12.06
N VAL A 148 -6.35 -4.01 -12.84
CA VAL A 148 -7.48 -4.02 -13.79
C VAL A 148 -8.66 -4.89 -13.29
N GLY A 149 -8.49 -5.61 -12.18
CA GLY A 149 -9.54 -6.38 -11.53
C GLY A 149 -9.02 -7.31 -10.43
N PRO A 150 -9.91 -8.08 -9.77
CA PRO A 150 -9.50 -9.03 -8.74
C PRO A 150 -8.54 -10.07 -9.32
N GLY A 151 -7.32 -10.13 -8.78
CA GLY A 151 -6.30 -11.07 -9.26
C GLY A 151 -5.78 -10.76 -10.67
N LYS A 152 -6.04 -9.57 -11.22
CA LYS A 152 -5.66 -9.18 -12.57
C LYS A 152 -4.88 -7.87 -12.58
N THR A 153 -3.79 -7.87 -13.34
CA THR A 153 -2.90 -6.72 -13.53
C THR A 153 -2.83 -6.35 -15.00
N VAL A 154 -2.23 -5.20 -15.30
CA VAL A 154 -1.92 -4.75 -16.67
C VAL A 154 -0.62 -5.36 -17.23
N LEU A 155 0.02 -6.29 -16.52
CA LEU A 155 1.19 -7.01 -17.03
C LEU A 155 0.79 -7.78 -18.29
N ALA A 156 1.48 -7.50 -19.39
CA ALA A 156 1.41 -8.33 -20.58
C ALA A 156 2.10 -9.67 -20.32
N LYS A 157 1.83 -10.65 -21.18
CA LYS A 157 2.37 -12.00 -21.04
C LYS A 157 3.91 -11.97 -20.99
N GLY A 158 4.45 -12.51 -19.90
CA GLY A 158 5.88 -12.59 -19.64
C GLY A 158 6.56 -11.28 -19.25
N GLU A 159 5.82 -10.19 -19.05
CA GLU A 159 6.37 -9.01 -18.38
C GLU A 159 6.69 -9.31 -16.91
N ILE A 160 7.73 -8.66 -16.41
CA ILE A 160 8.15 -8.68 -15.02
C ILE A 160 7.99 -7.26 -14.45
N LEU A 161 7.31 -7.16 -13.31
CA LEU A 161 7.40 -5.96 -12.47
C LEU A 161 8.82 -5.87 -11.91
N LYS A 162 9.57 -4.83 -12.31
CA LYS A 162 10.99 -4.64 -11.97
C LYS A 162 11.17 -3.91 -10.64
N GLU A 163 10.56 -2.74 -10.52
CA GLU A 163 10.71 -1.85 -9.37
C GLU A 163 9.51 -0.90 -9.23
N PHE A 164 9.40 -0.27 -8.06
CA PHE A 164 8.54 0.86 -7.77
C PHE A 164 9.39 2.11 -7.61
N ARG A 165 8.93 3.23 -8.16
CA ARG A 165 9.52 4.56 -7.97
C ARG A 165 8.52 5.42 -7.22
N ILE A 166 8.90 5.89 -6.03
CA ILE A 166 8.06 6.75 -5.20
C ILE A 166 8.54 8.19 -5.40
N PRO A 167 7.65 9.16 -5.71
CA PRO A 167 8.03 10.57 -5.75
C PRO A 167 8.47 11.06 -4.37
N GLN A 168 9.35 12.07 -4.35
CA GLN A 168 9.71 12.74 -3.10
C GLN A 168 8.55 13.59 -2.60
N PHE A 169 8.38 13.62 -1.28
CA PHE A 169 7.38 14.43 -0.58
C PHE A 169 8.05 15.54 0.22
N GLY A 170 7.35 16.66 0.41
CA GLY A 170 7.84 17.78 1.23
C GLY A 170 7.87 17.44 2.72
N VAL A 171 8.59 18.27 3.50
CA VAL A 171 8.86 18.06 4.95
C VAL A 171 7.61 18.06 5.83
N ASN A 172 6.46 18.54 5.34
CA ASN A 172 5.20 18.58 6.09
C ASN A 172 4.22 17.48 5.64
N THR A 173 4.77 16.34 5.18
CA THR A 173 3.98 15.23 4.66
C THR A 173 4.01 14.03 5.61
N GLY A 174 2.84 13.54 5.97
CA GLY A 174 2.67 12.35 6.80
C GLY A 174 1.83 11.33 6.06
N SER A 175 2.13 10.04 6.22
CA SER A 175 1.32 8.97 5.64
C SER A 175 1.03 7.89 6.68
N THR A 176 -0.03 7.12 6.52
CA THR A 176 -0.32 5.97 7.38
C THR A 176 -1.09 4.88 6.64
N TYR A 177 -1.05 3.67 7.19
CA TYR A 177 -1.94 2.58 6.84
C TYR A 177 -2.53 1.96 8.10
N ILE A 178 -3.84 1.70 8.05
CA ILE A 178 -4.58 1.00 9.09
C ILE A 178 -5.11 -0.29 8.48
N LYS A 179 -4.68 -1.41 9.05
CA LYS A 179 -5.14 -2.74 8.71
C LYS A 179 -6.18 -3.18 9.73
N HIS A 180 -7.46 -3.19 9.35
CA HIS A 180 -8.54 -3.64 10.22
C HIS A 180 -8.79 -5.14 10.05
N THR A 181 -8.64 -5.91 11.12
CA THR A 181 -8.69 -7.39 11.11
C THR A 181 -9.46 -7.95 12.30
N ARG A 182 -9.80 -9.25 12.27
CA ARG A 182 -10.48 -9.92 13.40
C ARG A 182 -9.51 -10.29 14.53
N ARG A 183 -8.22 -10.39 14.21
CA ARG A 183 -7.12 -10.71 15.14
C ARG A 183 -5.88 -9.89 14.82
N ALA A 184 -5.03 -9.68 15.81
CA ALA A 184 -3.87 -8.79 15.73
C ALA A 184 -2.79 -9.22 14.71
N ALA A 185 -2.71 -10.51 14.36
CA ALA A 185 -1.70 -11.02 13.43
C ALA A 185 -2.23 -12.15 12.53
N MET A 186 -1.54 -12.37 11.40
CA MET A 186 -1.82 -13.48 10.47
C MET A 186 -3.27 -13.49 9.91
N ASP A 187 -3.90 -12.34 9.74
CA ASP A 187 -5.23 -12.24 9.11
C ASP A 187 -5.15 -11.36 7.85
N LEU A 188 -6.06 -11.61 6.91
CA LEU A 188 -6.29 -10.70 5.80
C LEU A 188 -7.16 -9.54 6.29
N PRO A 189 -6.95 -8.31 5.79
CA PRO A 189 -7.79 -7.18 6.19
C PRO A 189 -9.26 -7.45 5.90
N ILE A 190 -10.13 -7.08 6.85
CA ILE A 190 -11.54 -6.81 6.57
C ILE A 190 -11.61 -5.55 5.71
N ILE A 191 -10.85 -4.52 6.09
CA ILE A 191 -10.61 -3.27 5.35
C ILE A 191 -9.15 -2.85 5.58
N GLY A 192 -8.51 -2.33 4.54
CA GLY A 192 -7.26 -1.57 4.66
C GLY A 192 -7.51 -0.12 4.25
N VAL A 193 -7.09 0.85 5.06
CA VAL A 193 -7.16 2.28 4.70
C VAL A 193 -5.77 2.89 4.80
N ALA A 194 -5.31 3.51 3.73
CA ALA A 194 -4.13 4.35 3.73
C ALA A 194 -4.52 5.82 3.55
N ALA A 195 -3.80 6.72 4.21
CA ALA A 195 -3.91 8.15 4.00
C ALA A 195 -2.52 8.76 3.88
N MET A 196 -2.38 9.79 3.05
CA MET A 196 -1.25 10.71 3.04
C MET A 196 -1.81 12.12 3.12
N ILE A 197 -1.18 13.00 3.90
CA ILE A 197 -1.56 14.40 3.99
C ILE A 197 -0.30 15.28 4.00
N THR A 198 -0.37 16.40 3.28
CA THR A 198 0.59 17.49 3.34
C THR A 198 -0.08 18.69 3.98
N LEU A 199 0.55 19.28 5.00
CA LEU A 199 0.02 20.44 5.71
C LEU A 199 0.73 21.73 5.27
N ASP A 200 -0.05 22.76 4.97
CA ASP A 200 0.47 24.10 4.73
C ASP A 200 0.77 24.76 6.09
N ARG A 201 2.06 24.84 6.44
CA ARG A 201 2.54 25.38 7.70
C ARG A 201 3.00 26.83 7.63
N ASN A 202 2.88 27.49 6.48
CA ASN A 202 3.52 28.79 6.27
C ASN A 202 3.00 29.90 7.20
N ASP A 203 1.76 29.78 7.70
CA ASP A 203 1.11 30.83 8.51
C ASP A 203 0.82 30.43 9.97
N VAL A 204 1.11 29.19 10.39
CA VAL A 204 0.75 28.72 11.75
C VAL A 204 1.82 29.15 12.75
N LYS A 205 1.43 29.92 13.79
CA LYS A 205 2.32 30.27 14.89
C LYS A 205 2.57 29.03 15.76
N CYS A 206 3.52 28.23 15.31
CA CYS A 206 3.91 26.89 15.73
C CYS A 206 4.23 26.63 17.22
N ARG A 207 3.95 27.54 18.16
CA ARG A 207 4.43 27.39 19.55
C ARG A 207 3.50 26.60 20.48
N ASP A 208 2.19 26.70 20.32
CA ASP A 208 1.27 26.10 21.32
C ASP A 208 0.62 24.78 20.86
N VAL A 209 0.39 24.60 19.55
CA VAL A 209 -0.25 23.39 18.99
C VAL A 209 0.74 22.23 18.78
N LEU A 210 2.04 22.52 18.64
CA LEU A 210 3.08 21.51 18.40
C LEU A 210 3.76 21.01 19.68
N CYS A 211 3.64 21.74 20.80
CA CYS A 211 4.27 21.42 22.08
C CYS A 211 3.30 20.78 23.11
N THR A 212 2.05 20.58 22.73
CA THR A 212 1.02 19.95 23.55
C THR A 212 1.13 18.44 23.49
N THR A 213 0.79 17.74 24.58
CA THR A 213 0.63 16.28 24.64
C THR A 213 -0.82 15.84 24.46
N GLU A 214 -1.73 16.76 24.14
CA GLU A 214 -3.15 16.45 23.98
C GLU A 214 -3.41 15.57 22.74
N PRO A 215 -4.53 14.83 22.74
CA PRO A 215 -4.99 14.10 21.57
C PRO A 215 -5.34 15.04 20.41
N ILE A 216 -5.12 14.60 19.17
CA ILE A 216 -5.39 15.40 17.97
C ILE A 216 -6.87 15.78 17.86
N SER A 217 -7.78 14.94 18.37
CA SER A 217 -9.21 15.23 18.46
C SER A 217 -9.48 16.59 19.16
N ARG A 218 -8.71 16.92 20.21
CA ARG A 218 -8.78 18.22 20.90
C ARG A 218 -8.06 19.34 20.16
N LEU A 219 -7.03 19.01 19.39
CA LEU A 219 -6.29 19.97 18.58
C LEU A 219 -7.08 20.47 17.36
N MET A 220 -8.17 19.80 16.99
CA MET A 220 -9.00 20.18 15.83
C MET A 220 -9.59 21.59 15.93
N GLY A 221 -10.03 22.02 17.12
CA GLY A 221 -10.52 23.39 17.31
C GLY A 221 -9.42 24.42 17.01
N TYR A 222 -8.20 24.15 17.48
CA TYR A 222 -7.05 25.01 17.21
C TYR A 222 -6.65 25.04 15.74
N PHE A 223 -6.78 23.93 15.01
CA PHE A 223 -6.49 23.92 13.56
C PHE A 223 -7.46 24.81 12.79
N GLU A 224 -8.72 24.87 13.21
CA GLU A 224 -9.72 25.74 12.61
C GLU A 224 -9.44 27.21 12.91
N ASP A 225 -9.10 27.52 14.17
CA ASP A 225 -8.74 28.88 14.62
C ASP A 225 -7.45 29.40 13.94
N GLU A 226 -6.40 28.58 13.88
CA GLU A 226 -5.13 28.90 13.21
C GLU A 226 -5.19 28.74 11.69
N LYS A 227 -6.36 28.35 11.14
CA LYS A 227 -6.60 28.16 9.70
C LYS A 227 -5.57 27.22 9.05
N LEU A 228 -5.16 26.16 9.74
CA LEU A 228 -4.25 25.15 9.20
C LEU A 228 -4.89 24.44 8.01
N LYS A 229 -4.27 24.54 6.83
CA LYS A 229 -4.80 23.99 5.59
C LYS A 229 -4.17 22.64 5.23
N CYS A 230 -4.97 21.78 4.63
CA CYS A 230 -4.50 20.60 3.91
C CYS A 230 -4.05 21.02 2.50
N GLU A 231 -2.74 20.99 2.23
CA GLU A 231 -2.19 21.32 0.91
C GLU A 231 -2.45 20.19 -0.11
N ASP A 232 -2.19 18.95 0.29
CA ASP A 232 -2.48 17.75 -0.48
C ASP A 232 -2.99 16.65 0.43
N VAL A 233 -3.84 15.77 -0.11
CA VAL A 233 -4.33 14.58 0.58
C VAL A 233 -4.53 13.46 -0.42
N ARG A 234 -4.25 12.24 0.03
CA ARG A 234 -4.55 11.02 -0.72
C ARG A 234 -5.14 9.98 0.21
N ILE A 235 -6.20 9.31 -0.22
CA ILE A 235 -6.94 8.33 0.58
C ILE A 235 -7.12 7.10 -0.30
N ALA A 236 -6.53 5.97 0.11
CA ALA A 236 -6.69 4.70 -0.59
C ALA A 236 -7.32 3.64 0.32
N MET A 237 -8.17 2.80 -0.27
CA MET A 237 -8.92 1.79 0.46
C MET A 237 -8.87 0.43 -0.23
N GLY A 238 -8.67 -0.62 0.56
CA GLY A 238 -8.60 -2.02 0.13
C GLY A 238 -9.73 -2.83 0.72
N VAL A 239 -10.15 -3.90 0.01
CA VAL A 239 -11.29 -4.78 0.36
C VAL A 239 -12.67 -4.07 0.34
N VAL A 240 -12.71 -2.86 -0.20
CA VAL A 240 -13.93 -2.04 -0.35
C VAL A 240 -14.46 -1.97 -1.79
N ALA A 241 -13.78 -2.61 -2.73
CA ALA A 241 -14.12 -2.70 -4.15
C ALA A 241 -13.41 -3.92 -4.78
N PRO A 242 -13.68 -4.28 -6.06
CA PRO A 242 -12.98 -5.37 -6.75
C PRO A 242 -11.45 -5.20 -6.86
N ARG A 243 -10.95 -3.97 -6.74
CA ARG A 243 -9.53 -3.62 -6.66
C ARG A 243 -9.33 -2.56 -5.56
N PRO A 244 -8.11 -2.36 -5.04
CA PRO A 244 -7.80 -1.18 -4.24
C PRO A 244 -8.12 0.10 -5.04
N ILE A 245 -8.69 1.10 -4.37
CA ILE A 245 -9.13 2.36 -5.00
C ILE A 245 -8.59 3.58 -4.25
N ARG A 246 -8.41 4.69 -4.96
CA ARG A 246 -8.31 6.02 -4.35
C ARG A 246 -9.69 6.69 -4.27
N ALA A 247 -10.01 7.27 -3.12
CA ALA A 247 -11.24 8.02 -2.88
C ALA A 247 -11.08 9.47 -3.39
N LYS A 248 -11.06 9.63 -4.72
CA LYS A 248 -10.68 10.91 -5.37
C LYS A 248 -11.67 12.04 -5.06
N LYS A 249 -12.95 11.73 -4.84
CA LYS A 249 -13.93 12.75 -4.41
C LYS A 249 -13.67 13.18 -2.97
N ALA A 250 -13.37 12.23 -2.08
CA ALA A 250 -13.02 12.52 -0.70
C ALA A 250 -11.74 13.37 -0.60
N GLU A 251 -10.73 13.04 -1.42
CA GLU A 251 -9.50 13.83 -1.53
C GLU A 251 -9.78 15.27 -1.97
N ALA A 252 -10.59 15.45 -3.02
CA ALA A 252 -10.97 16.77 -3.54
C ALA A 252 -11.76 17.61 -2.53
N ALA A 253 -12.54 16.97 -1.65
CA ALA A 253 -13.32 17.66 -0.62
C ALA A 253 -12.43 18.26 0.49
N LEU A 254 -11.27 17.67 0.79
CA LEU A 254 -10.36 18.13 1.84
C LEU A 254 -9.20 18.99 1.31
N LYS A 255 -8.74 18.74 0.08
CA LYS A 255 -7.60 19.44 -0.51
C LYS A 255 -7.84 20.96 -0.59
N GLY A 256 -6.87 21.74 -0.10
CA GLY A 256 -6.89 23.19 -0.03
C GLY A 256 -7.82 23.77 1.06
N LYS A 257 -8.46 22.93 1.88
CA LYS A 257 -9.39 23.38 2.93
C LYS A 257 -8.72 23.47 4.29
N VAL A 258 -9.30 24.28 5.16
CA VAL A 258 -8.95 24.32 6.59
C VAL A 258 -9.42 23.03 7.25
N LEU A 259 -8.55 22.44 8.05
CA LEU A 259 -8.85 21.20 8.77
C LEU A 259 -9.83 21.47 9.91
N SER A 260 -10.92 20.70 9.95
CA SER A 260 -11.84 20.66 11.08
C SER A 260 -12.40 19.25 11.27
N GLU A 261 -12.87 18.94 12.47
CA GLU A 261 -13.46 17.63 12.76
C GLU A 261 -14.68 17.35 11.87
N LYS A 262 -15.53 18.36 11.68
CA LYS A 262 -16.73 18.27 10.83
C LYS A 262 -16.36 17.95 9.38
N LEU A 263 -15.36 18.63 8.83
CA LEU A 263 -14.91 18.38 7.47
C LEU A 263 -14.33 16.98 7.30
N ILE A 264 -13.51 16.53 8.26
CA ILE A 264 -12.94 15.17 8.22
C ILE A 264 -14.03 14.09 8.32
N ALA A 265 -15.10 14.34 9.08
CA ALA A 265 -16.26 13.46 9.11
C ALA A 265 -16.99 13.42 7.76
N GLU A 266 -17.22 14.57 7.12
CA GLU A 266 -17.83 14.65 5.78
C GLU A 266 -16.99 13.94 4.72
N VAL A 267 -15.67 14.14 4.73
CA VAL A 267 -14.72 13.45 3.84
C VAL A 267 -14.82 11.93 3.98
N ALA A 268 -15.04 11.43 5.19
CA ALA A 268 -15.19 10.01 5.45
C ALA A 268 -16.53 9.44 4.93
N GLU A 269 -17.60 10.22 4.97
CA GLU A 269 -18.89 9.89 4.32
C GLU A 269 -18.73 9.84 2.79
N ILE A 270 -18.02 10.82 2.21
CA ILE A 270 -17.73 10.84 0.77
C ILE A 270 -16.90 9.61 0.37
N ALA A 271 -15.88 9.25 1.16
CA ALA A 271 -15.06 8.07 0.91
C ALA A 271 -15.89 6.77 0.95
N GLU A 272 -16.85 6.65 1.87
CA GLU A 272 -17.79 5.52 1.91
C GLU A 272 -18.63 5.46 0.63
N SER A 273 -19.13 6.60 0.15
CA SER A 273 -19.94 6.64 -1.08
C SER A 273 -19.18 6.21 -2.36
N GLU A 274 -17.85 6.26 -2.35
CA GLU A 274 -16.98 5.77 -3.44
C GLU A 274 -16.71 4.27 -3.35
N ALA A 275 -17.08 3.62 -2.25
CA ALA A 275 -16.88 2.19 -2.03
C ALA A 275 -18.02 1.33 -2.58
N SER A 276 -17.68 0.09 -2.95
CA SER A 276 -18.60 -0.95 -3.41
C SER A 276 -18.30 -2.30 -2.74
N PRO A 277 -18.34 -2.38 -1.39
CA PRO A 277 -17.98 -3.59 -0.67
C PRO A 277 -19.01 -4.70 -0.92
N ARG A 278 -18.53 -5.94 -1.05
CA ARG A 278 -19.36 -7.15 -1.13
C ARG A 278 -19.36 -7.94 0.18
N ASP A 279 -20.37 -8.74 0.42
CA ASP A 279 -20.34 -9.70 1.52
C ASP A 279 -19.23 -10.74 1.34
N SER A 280 -18.66 -11.17 2.47
CA SER A 280 -17.73 -12.29 2.51
C SER A 280 -17.69 -12.92 3.89
N VAL A 281 -17.05 -14.08 3.99
CA VAL A 281 -16.76 -14.78 5.25
C VAL A 281 -15.95 -13.96 6.27
N ARG A 282 -15.40 -12.80 5.88
CA ARG A 282 -14.64 -11.90 6.76
C ARG A 282 -15.47 -10.74 7.30
N GLY A 283 -16.63 -10.46 6.70
CA GLY A 283 -17.50 -9.37 7.11
C GLY A 283 -18.46 -8.99 6.00
N GLU A 284 -19.63 -8.51 6.39
CA GLU A 284 -20.70 -8.09 5.49
C GLU A 284 -20.44 -6.67 4.95
N ALA A 285 -21.09 -6.32 3.84
CA ALA A 285 -20.92 -5.06 3.15
C ALA A 285 -21.32 -3.87 4.03
N TRP A 286 -22.43 -3.98 4.78
CA TRP A 286 -22.89 -2.91 5.69
C TRP A 286 -21.82 -2.59 6.74
N TYR A 287 -21.20 -3.62 7.33
CA TYR A 287 -20.16 -3.42 8.35
C TYR A 287 -18.95 -2.71 7.75
N ARG A 288 -18.58 -3.06 6.51
CA ARG A 288 -17.47 -2.38 5.83
C ARG A 288 -17.80 -0.91 5.57
N ARG A 289 -19.01 -0.58 5.17
CA ARG A 289 -19.43 0.82 4.98
C ARG A 289 -19.27 1.66 6.25
N GLU A 290 -19.78 1.17 7.37
CA GLU A 290 -19.63 1.86 8.66
C GLU A 290 -18.16 1.99 9.08
N MET A 291 -17.38 0.92 8.88
CA MET A 291 -15.96 0.94 9.22
C MET A 291 -15.13 1.85 8.30
N ILE A 292 -15.52 2.06 7.04
CA ILE A 292 -14.82 3.02 6.16
C ILE A 292 -14.86 4.42 6.79
N LYS A 293 -16.03 4.86 7.24
CA LYS A 293 -16.21 6.18 7.86
C LYS A 293 -15.29 6.35 9.07
N VAL A 294 -15.23 5.33 9.93
CA VAL A 294 -14.37 5.33 11.11
C VAL A 294 -12.88 5.32 10.75
N LEU A 295 -12.47 4.44 9.82
CA LEU A 295 -11.06 4.21 9.51
C LEU A 295 -10.46 5.33 8.66
N VAL A 296 -11.23 5.96 7.77
CA VAL A 296 -10.78 7.13 7.00
C VAL A 296 -10.49 8.30 7.94
N ARG A 297 -11.41 8.61 8.87
CA ARG A 297 -11.16 9.62 9.91
C ARG A 297 -9.87 9.30 10.66
N ARG A 298 -9.75 8.09 11.21
CA ARG A 298 -8.56 7.67 11.98
C ARG A 298 -7.26 7.73 11.17
N ALA A 299 -7.29 7.35 9.90
CA ALA A 299 -6.13 7.39 9.02
C ALA A 299 -5.67 8.83 8.76
N ILE A 300 -6.61 9.75 8.50
CA ILE A 300 -6.30 11.18 8.34
C ILE A 300 -5.71 11.75 9.64
N MET A 301 -6.32 11.48 10.79
CA MET A 301 -5.82 11.93 12.10
C MET A 301 -4.39 11.44 12.36
N LYS A 302 -4.15 10.15 12.12
CA LYS A 302 -2.82 9.55 12.31
C LYS A 302 -1.78 10.07 11.32
N ALA A 303 -2.19 10.43 10.10
CA ALA A 303 -1.30 11.07 9.13
C ALA A 303 -0.94 12.50 9.59
N ILE A 304 -1.91 13.26 10.11
CA ILE A 304 -1.68 14.59 10.72
C ILE A 304 -0.70 14.47 11.90
N GLU A 305 -0.89 13.50 12.80
CA GLU A 305 0.01 13.28 13.94
C GLU A 305 1.47 13.17 13.51
N ARG A 306 1.72 12.41 12.43
CA ARG A 306 3.07 12.18 11.93
C ARG A 306 3.71 13.42 11.35
N VAL A 307 2.91 14.38 10.88
CA VAL A 307 3.40 15.70 10.47
C VAL A 307 3.70 16.55 11.71
N LEU A 308 2.81 16.54 12.71
CA LEU A 308 2.93 17.35 13.92
C LEU A 308 4.07 16.89 14.84
N ARG A 309 4.26 15.58 14.98
CA ARG A 309 5.23 14.93 15.87
C ARG A 309 6.05 13.89 15.09
N PRO A 310 6.96 14.32 14.21
CA PRO A 310 7.76 13.41 13.40
C PRO A 310 8.67 12.55 14.29
N GLY A 311 8.75 11.25 13.99
CA GLY A 311 9.60 10.30 14.72
C GLY A 311 9.03 9.75 16.02
N GLU A 312 7.91 10.28 16.52
CA GLU A 312 7.24 9.72 17.70
C GLU A 312 6.38 8.49 17.37
N VAL A 313 6.29 7.56 18.33
CA VAL A 313 5.35 6.45 18.26
C VAL A 313 3.93 6.99 18.38
N VAL A 314 3.09 6.70 17.39
CA VAL A 314 1.68 7.09 17.43
C VAL A 314 0.90 6.08 18.27
N TYR A 315 0.45 6.53 19.44
CA TYR A 315 -0.39 5.76 20.35
C TYR A 315 -1.89 6.03 20.08
N PRO A 316 -2.77 5.02 20.14
CA PRO A 316 -4.21 5.20 19.93
C PRO A 316 -4.84 6.28 20.83
N GLU A 317 -4.39 6.40 22.08
CA GLU A 317 -4.88 7.36 23.06
C GLU A 317 -4.53 8.82 22.71
N ARG A 318 -3.64 9.03 21.72
CA ARG A 318 -3.29 10.37 21.20
C ARG A 318 -4.13 10.77 19.98
N LEU A 319 -4.94 9.86 19.45
CA LEU A 319 -5.75 10.11 18.26
C LEU A 319 -7.19 10.49 18.58
N TRP A 320 -7.74 9.97 19.69
CA TRP A 320 -9.12 10.21 20.14
C TRP A 320 -9.18 10.46 21.64
#